data_AF-A0A1M5F5I5-F1
#
_entry.id   AF-A0A1M5F5I5-F1
#
_cell.length_a   1.000
_cell.length_b   1.000
_cell.length_c   1.000
_cell.angle_alpha   90.00
_cell.angle_beta   90.00
_cell.angle_gamma   90.00
#
_symmetry.space_group_name_H-M   'P 1'
#
loop_
_entity.id
_entity.type
_entity.pdbx_description
1 polymer ?
#
loop_
_entity_poly.entity_id
_entity_poly.type
_entity_poly.pdbx_seq_one_letter_code
_entity_poly.pdbx_strand_id
1 'polypeptide(L)'
;MEPLTQCEYQVAHEVAKGHTPVEIADLLKKSVWTIKAQIRDIHKKLGINNNVELTLFLLCDRSKRNFDLNEIRKHGIELFFSIWFLIISVTPDYQMDMRRCRIRSGVRSSVRVTRSKTEGDLMLIV
;
A
#
# COMPACT_ATOMS: atom_id res chain seq x y z
N MET A 1 -5.53 2.30 30.45
CA MET A 1 -6.62 1.88 29.56
C MET A 1 -7.77 1.49 30.47
N GLU A 2 -8.88 2.21 30.46
CA GLU A 2 -10.03 1.81 31.28
C GLU A 2 -10.68 0.56 30.66
N PRO A 3 -11.03 -0.45 31.48
CA PRO A 3 -11.70 -1.64 30.97
C PRO A 3 -13.09 -1.26 30.43
N LEU A 4 -13.45 -1.83 29.27
CA LEU A 4 -14.80 -1.67 28.73
C LEU A 4 -15.83 -2.28 29.68
N THR A 5 -16.96 -1.60 29.80
CA THR A 5 -18.12 -2.17 30.50
C THR A 5 -18.69 -3.34 29.69
N GLN A 6 -19.41 -4.25 30.36
CA GLN A 6 -19.99 -5.44 29.71
C GLN A 6 -20.92 -5.08 28.54
N CYS A 7 -21.67 -3.98 28.65
CA CYS A 7 -22.52 -3.45 27.59
C CYS A 7 -21.70 -2.95 26.38
N GLU A 8 -20.59 -2.26 26.63
CA GLU A 8 -19.69 -1.79 25.57
C GLU A 8 -19.01 -2.95 24.87
N TYR A 9 -18.65 -4.00 25.62
CA TYR A 9 -18.05 -5.20 25.06
C TYR A 9 -19.03 -5.94 24.13
N GLN A 10 -20.32 -6.02 24.48
CA GLN A 10 -21.35 -6.59 23.60
C GLN A 10 -21.47 -5.82 22.28
N VAL A 11 -21.54 -4.49 22.35
CA VAL A 11 -21.59 -3.65 21.15
C VAL A 11 -20.32 -3.83 20.32
N ALA A 12 -19.15 -3.80 20.95
CA ALA A 12 -17.88 -3.98 20.27
C ALA A 12 -17.76 -5.35 19.58
N HIS A 13 -18.28 -6.41 20.21
CA HIS A 13 -18.31 -7.75 19.63
C HIS A 13 -19.19 -7.84 18.37
N GLU A 14 -20.37 -7.21 18.38
CA GLU A 14 -21.21 -7.17 17.17
C GLU A 14 -20.60 -6.29 16.07
N VAL A 15 -19.92 -5.19 16.42
CA VAL A 15 -19.15 -4.39 15.46
C VAL A 15 -18.01 -5.21 14.85
N ALA A 16 -17.32 -6.03 15.65
CA ALA A 16 -16.23 -6.88 15.18
C ALA A 16 -16.66 -7.96 14.19
N LYS A 17 -17.92 -8.39 14.23
CA LYS A 17 -18.52 -9.28 13.21
C LYS A 17 -18.78 -8.57 11.88
N GLY A 18 -18.68 -7.25 11.84
CA GLY A 18 -18.94 -6.43 10.65
C GLY A 18 -20.39 -5.97 10.53
N HIS A 19 -21.20 -6.08 11.58
CA HIS A 19 -22.59 -5.64 11.53
C HIS A 19 -22.68 -4.11 11.43
N THR A 20 -23.67 -3.62 10.70
CA THR A 20 -23.93 -2.18 10.60
C THR A 20 -24.57 -1.65 11.89
N PRO A 21 -24.43 -0.35 12.22
CA PRO A 21 -25.05 0.22 13.41
C PRO A 21 -26.58 0.07 13.49
N VAL A 22 -27.23 -0.15 12.33
CA VAL A 22 -28.68 -0.41 12.25
C VAL A 22 -28.98 -1.85 12.66
N GLU A 23 -28.25 -2.82 12.10
CA GLU A 23 -28.39 -4.24 12.47
C GLU A 23 -28.07 -4.46 13.97
N ILE A 24 -27.04 -3.79 14.48
CA ILE A 24 -26.68 -3.86 15.90
C ILE A 24 -27.81 -3.28 16.78
N ALA A 25 -28.45 -2.21 16.33
CA ALA A 25 -29.58 -1.61 17.04
C ALA A 25 -30.77 -2.58 17.11
N ASP A 26 -31.07 -3.29 16.02
CA ASP A 26 -32.11 -4.31 15.96
C ASP A 26 -31.78 -5.53 16.84
N LEU A 27 -30.53 -6.01 16.80
CA LEU A 27 -30.06 -7.15 17.60
C LEU A 27 -30.07 -6.87 19.11
N LEU A 28 -29.60 -5.67 19.51
CA LEU A 28 -29.53 -5.27 20.92
C LEU A 28 -30.82 -4.63 21.42
N LYS A 29 -31.83 -4.46 20.56
CA LYS A 29 -33.10 -3.76 20.87
C LYS A 29 -32.87 -2.36 21.45
N LYS A 30 -31.93 -1.60 20.85
CA LYS A 30 -31.58 -0.23 21.25
C LYS A 30 -31.81 0.73 20.08
N SER A 31 -31.87 2.03 20.36
CA SER A 31 -31.94 3.03 19.28
C SER A 31 -30.61 3.09 18.51
N VAL A 32 -30.69 3.34 17.19
CA VAL A 32 -29.51 3.53 16.33
C VAL A 32 -28.62 4.67 16.85
N TRP A 33 -29.22 5.73 17.40
CA TRP A 33 -28.48 6.85 17.98
C TRP A 33 -27.65 6.42 19.19
N THR A 34 -28.23 5.61 20.09
CA THR A 34 -27.52 5.05 21.25
C THR A 34 -26.34 4.19 20.80
N ILE A 35 -26.52 3.31 19.82
CA ILE A 35 -25.42 2.47 19.30
C ILE A 35 -24.30 3.32 18.72
N LYS A 36 -24.62 4.34 17.91
CA LYS A 36 -23.62 5.26 17.35
C LYS A 36 -22.84 6.02 18.43
N ALA A 37 -23.52 6.45 19.49
CA ALA A 37 -22.87 7.09 20.64
C ALA A 37 -21.95 6.10 21.37
N GLN A 38 -22.42 4.89 21.64
CA GLN A 38 -21.62 3.85 22.31
C GLN A 38 -20.37 3.48 21.51
N ILE A 39 -20.46 3.34 20.19
CA ILE A 39 -19.29 3.07 19.32
C ILE A 39 -18.25 4.20 19.44
N ARG A 40 -18.71 5.46 19.44
CA ARG A 40 -17.82 6.62 19.61
C ARG A 40 -17.12 6.62 20.97
N ASP A 41 -17.84 6.30 22.02
CA ASP A 41 -17.29 6.24 23.38
C ASP A 41 -16.28 5.09 23.52
N ILE A 42 -16.57 3.93 22.92
CA ILE A 42 -15.65 2.79 22.83
C ILE A 42 -14.35 3.20 22.13
N HIS A 43 -14.45 3.84 20.97
CA HIS A 43 -13.30 4.35 20.23
C HIS A 43 -12.46 5.32 21.06
N LYS A 44 -13.11 6.25 21.76
CA LYS A 44 -12.45 7.22 22.64
C LYS A 44 -11.75 6.56 23.82
N LYS A 45 -12.37 5.55 24.45
CA LYS A 45 -11.78 4.78 25.57
C LYS A 45 -10.57 3.96 25.14
N LEU A 46 -10.63 3.37 23.95
CA LEU A 46 -9.55 2.55 23.40
C LEU A 46 -8.46 3.37 22.71
N GLY A 47 -8.71 4.65 22.41
CA GLY A 47 -7.79 5.49 21.63
C GLY A 47 -7.68 5.05 20.16
N ILE A 48 -8.70 4.35 19.67
CA ILE A 48 -8.77 3.76 18.33
C ILE A 48 -9.71 4.60 17.47
N ASN A 49 -9.34 4.85 16.22
CA ASN A 49 -10.18 5.65 15.32
C ASN A 49 -10.97 4.79 14.31
N ASN A 50 -10.52 3.56 14.06
CA ASN A 50 -11.06 2.74 12.99
C ASN A 50 -11.73 1.46 13.51
N ASN A 51 -12.86 1.07 12.90
CA ASN A 51 -13.57 -0.16 13.26
C ASN A 51 -12.68 -1.40 13.08
N VAL A 52 -11.76 -1.36 12.10
CA VAL A 52 -10.80 -2.45 11.84
C VAL A 52 -9.82 -2.65 13.00
N GLU A 53 -9.32 -1.54 13.57
CA GLU A 53 -8.43 -1.56 14.73
C GLU A 53 -9.17 -2.11 15.96
N LEU A 54 -10.47 -1.77 16.13
CA LEU A 54 -11.33 -2.32 17.18
C LEU A 54 -11.49 -3.85 17.05
N THR A 55 -11.74 -4.35 15.83
CA THR A 55 -11.84 -5.79 15.57
C THR A 55 -10.54 -6.51 15.88
N LEU A 56 -9.40 -5.95 15.45
CA LEU A 56 -8.08 -6.49 15.76
C LEU A 56 -7.81 -6.52 17.26
N PHE A 57 -8.21 -5.47 17.98
CA PHE A 57 -8.07 -5.39 19.44
C PHE A 57 -8.84 -6.52 20.14
N LEU A 58 -10.11 -6.72 19.78
CA LEU A 58 -10.93 -7.82 20.32
C LEU A 58 -10.38 -9.21 19.95
N LEU A 59 -9.84 -9.36 18.75
CA LEU A 59 -9.19 -10.61 18.33
C LEU A 59 -7.93 -10.89 19.16
N CYS A 60 -7.15 -9.87 19.47
CA CYS A 60 -5.96 -9.98 20.31
C CYS A 60 -6.33 -10.33 21.76
N ASP A 61 -7.35 -9.68 22.32
CA ASP A 61 -7.89 -9.96 23.65
C ASP A 61 -8.31 -11.44 23.78
N ARG A 62 -9.00 -11.96 22.75
CA ARG A 62 -9.38 -13.38 22.68
C ARG A 62 -8.18 -14.33 22.51
N SER A 63 -7.13 -13.89 21.85
CA SER A 63 -5.93 -14.69 21.55
C SER A 63 -4.97 -14.80 22.75
N LYS A 64 -5.19 -14.05 23.85
CA LYS A 64 -4.33 -14.02 25.06
C LYS A 64 -2.84 -13.82 24.77
N ARG A 65 -2.53 -13.18 23.65
CA ARG A 65 -1.17 -12.89 23.21
C ARG A 65 -1.06 -11.38 23.19
N ASN A 66 -0.02 -10.84 23.84
CA ASN A 66 0.28 -9.41 23.83
C ASN A 66 0.77 -9.01 22.42
N PHE A 67 -0.14 -8.96 21.47
CA PHE A 67 0.14 -8.39 20.15
C PHE A 67 -0.04 -6.89 20.26
N ASP A 68 1.08 -6.17 20.31
CA ASP A 68 1.07 -4.73 20.22
C ASP A 68 0.56 -4.34 18.83
N LEU A 69 -0.68 -3.86 18.77
CA LEU A 69 -1.30 -3.30 17.57
C LEU A 69 -0.44 -2.17 16.96
N ASN A 70 0.31 -1.45 17.80
CA ASN A 70 1.29 -0.46 17.38
C ASN A 70 2.44 -1.08 16.59
N GLU A 71 2.90 -2.26 16.98
CA GLU A 71 3.97 -3.00 16.32
C GLU A 71 3.51 -3.47 14.93
N ILE A 72 2.29 -4.01 14.83
CA ILE A 72 1.68 -4.44 13.56
C ILE A 72 1.50 -3.25 12.61
N ARG A 73 1.02 -2.11 13.12
CA ARG A 73 0.85 -0.90 12.31
C ARG A 73 2.18 -0.34 11.81
N LYS A 74 3.24 -0.44 12.62
CA LYS A 74 4.58 0.08 12.27
C LYS A 74 5.34 -0.85 11.31
N HIS A 75 5.29 -2.16 11.56
CA HIS A 75 6.07 -3.16 10.82
C HIS A 75 5.27 -3.92 9.76
N GLY A 76 3.96 -3.67 9.64
CA GLY A 76 3.12 -4.33 8.63
C GLY A 76 3.61 -4.09 7.20
N ILE A 77 4.02 -2.85 6.90
CA ILE A 77 4.58 -2.50 5.59
C ILE A 77 5.94 -3.20 5.36
N GLU A 78 6.76 -3.30 6.40
CA GLU A 78 8.08 -3.93 6.34
C GLU A 78 7.97 -5.43 6.08
N LEU A 79 7.04 -6.10 6.78
CA LEU A 79 6.72 -7.51 6.52
C LEU A 79 6.19 -7.70 5.10
N PHE A 80 5.36 -6.79 4.60
CA PHE A 80 4.84 -6.86 3.24
C PHE A 80 5.96 -6.78 2.20
N PHE A 81 6.88 -5.83 2.35
CA PHE A 81 8.05 -5.72 1.47
C PHE A 81 8.97 -6.94 1.60
N SER A 82 9.20 -7.48 2.80
CA SER A 82 10.04 -8.67 2.98
C SER A 82 9.52 -9.87 2.18
N ILE A 83 8.21 -10.11 2.22
CA ILE A 83 7.56 -11.19 1.48
C ILE A 83 7.58 -10.90 -0.02
N TRP A 84 7.31 -9.65 -0.41
CA TRP A 84 7.31 -9.24 -1.82
C TRP A 84 8.69 -9.39 -2.46
N PHE A 85 9.76 -8.97 -1.76
CA PHE A 85 11.14 -9.17 -2.21
C PHE A 85 11.53 -10.65 -2.25
N LEU A 86 11.03 -11.47 -1.32
CA LEU A 86 11.24 -12.91 -1.34
C LEU A 86 10.59 -13.55 -2.58
N ILE A 87 9.36 -13.15 -2.92
CA ILE A 87 8.67 -13.61 -4.14
C ILE A 87 9.43 -13.20 -5.40
N ILE A 88 9.91 -11.95 -5.47
CA ILE A 88 10.75 -11.47 -6.59
C ILE A 88 12.04 -12.29 -6.69
N SER A 89 12.65 -12.62 -5.55
CA SER A 89 13.90 -13.40 -5.52
C SER A 89 13.68 -14.86 -5.95
N VAL A 90 12.52 -15.43 -5.63
CA VAL A 90 12.15 -16.82 -5.98
C VAL A 90 11.65 -16.94 -7.42
N THR A 91 11.15 -15.85 -8.02
CA THR A 91 10.58 -15.84 -9.38
C THR A 91 11.44 -14.99 -10.33
N PRO A 92 12.66 -15.42 -10.69
CA PRO A 92 13.55 -14.66 -11.59
C PRO A 92 13.02 -14.55 -13.03
N ASP A 93 12.02 -15.34 -13.42
CA ASP A 93 11.42 -15.33 -14.77
C ASP A 93 10.58 -14.08 -15.10
N TYR A 94 10.31 -13.19 -14.14
CA TYR A 94 9.87 -11.82 -14.42
C TYR A 94 11.06 -10.92 -14.84
N GLN A 95 11.93 -11.42 -15.73
CA GLN A 95 12.91 -10.58 -16.41
C GLN A 95 12.17 -9.58 -17.31
N MET A 96 11.82 -8.42 -16.77
CA MET A 96 11.73 -7.21 -17.59
C MET A 96 13.13 -7.01 -18.15
N ASP A 97 13.29 -7.37 -19.43
CA ASP A 97 14.52 -7.26 -20.18
C ASP A 97 14.91 -5.77 -20.33
N MET A 98 15.43 -5.18 -19.26
CA MET A 98 15.99 -3.82 -19.21
C MET A 98 17.29 -3.72 -20.04
N ARG A 99 17.64 -4.74 -20.83
CA ARG A 99 18.79 -4.74 -21.73
C ARG A 99 18.48 -4.14 -23.11
N ARG A 100 17.25 -3.70 -23.39
CA ARG A 100 16.88 -3.03 -24.65
C ARG A 100 16.77 -1.51 -24.62
N CYS A 101 17.06 -0.84 -23.51
CA CYS A 101 17.25 0.62 -23.51
C CYS A 101 18.71 1.00 -23.81
N ARG A 102 19.30 0.44 -24.88
CA ARG A 102 20.42 1.12 -25.55
C ARG A 102 19.83 2.29 -26.29
N ILE A 103 19.85 3.48 -25.67
CA ILE A 103 19.76 4.73 -26.40
C ILE A 103 20.90 4.68 -27.42
N ARG A 104 20.57 4.32 -28.67
CA ARG A 104 21.47 4.43 -29.79
C ARG A 104 21.54 5.91 -30.08
N SER A 105 22.49 6.59 -29.45
CA SER A 105 22.93 7.93 -29.85
C SER A 105 23.43 7.84 -31.30
N GLY A 106 22.50 7.94 -32.26
CA GLY A 106 22.77 8.09 -33.68
C GLY A 106 23.40 9.44 -33.94
N VAL A 107 24.67 9.57 -33.56
CA VAL A 107 25.50 10.74 -33.82
C VAL A 107 25.89 10.75 -35.30
N ARG A 108 25.60 11.91 -35.92
CA ARG A 108 26.09 12.44 -37.21
C ARG A 108 25.57 11.80 -38.50
N SER A 109 24.52 12.44 -39.02
CA SER A 109 24.35 12.69 -40.45
C SER A 109 25.61 13.35 -41.03
N SER A 110 26.40 12.59 -41.78
CA SER A 110 27.47 13.13 -42.62
C SER A 110 26.85 13.78 -43.87
N VAL A 111 26.52 15.07 -43.79
CA VAL A 111 26.23 15.87 -44.99
C VAL A 111 27.55 16.10 -45.72
N ARG A 112 27.72 15.40 -46.85
CA ARG A 112 28.85 15.59 -47.77
C ARG A 112 28.58 16.87 -48.57
N VAL A 113 29.15 17.99 -48.13
CA VAL A 113 29.20 19.22 -48.93
C VAL A 113 30.34 19.08 -49.94
N THR A 114 30.03 18.73 -51.19
CA THR A 114 30.97 18.91 -52.31
C THR A 114 30.89 20.36 -52.76
N ARG A 115 31.92 21.14 -52.38
CA ARG A 115 32.13 22.52 -52.83
C ARG A 115 32.90 22.51 -54.15
N SER A 116 32.42 23.30 -55.11
CA SER A 116 32.95 23.50 -56.46
C SER A 116 34.34 24.14 -56.48
N LYS A 117 35.17 23.75 -57.46
CA LYS A 117 36.16 24.65 -58.06
C LYS A 117 36.50 24.23 -59.50
N THR A 118 35.94 25.00 -60.43
CA THR A 118 36.39 25.24 -61.81
C THR A 118 37.86 25.63 -61.82
N GLU A 119 38.69 25.06 -62.71
CA GLU A 119 39.80 25.60 -63.54
C GLU A 119 40.30 24.38 -64.35
N GLY A 120 40.32 24.33 -65.68
CA GLY A 120 40.88 25.32 -66.60
C GLY A 120 42.35 24.97 -66.87
N ASP A 121 42.61 24.30 -67.99
CA ASP A 121 43.88 24.11 -68.73
C ASP A 121 45.23 24.21 -68.00
N LEU A 122 46.06 23.17 -68.12
CA LEU A 122 47.42 23.16 -68.70
C LEU A 122 48.15 21.87 -68.27
N MET A 123 48.45 21.01 -69.23
CA MET A 123 49.82 20.76 -69.74
C MET A 123 50.71 19.83 -68.89
N LEU A 124 51.11 18.75 -69.57
CA LEU A 124 52.43 18.12 -69.57
C LEU A 124 52.95 17.54 -68.23
N ILE A 125 53.35 16.26 -68.28
CA ILE A 125 54.76 15.83 -68.36
C ILE A 125 54.78 14.30 -68.21
N VAL A 126 55.19 13.67 -69.33
CA VAL A 126 55.88 12.36 -69.52
C VAL A 126 55.16 11.09 -69.10
#